data_AF-A0A260A6P7-F1
#
_entry.id   AF-A0A260A6P7-F1
#
_cell.length_a   1.000
_cell.length_b   1.000
_cell.length_c   1.000
_cell.angle_alpha   90.00
_cell.angle_beta   90.00
_cell.angle_gamma   90.00
#
_symmetry.space_group_name_H-M   'P 1'
#
loop_
_entity.id
_entity.type
_entity.pdbx_description
1 polymer ?
#
loop_
_entity_poly.entity_id
_entity_poly.type
_entity_poly.pdbx_seq_one_letter_code
_entity_poly.pdbx_strand_id
1 'polypeptide(L)'
;MSDSLLDFYKERRNEKRRTETNERRLGYAVAGVAISDQRAENFRREGDMAMRAKDYEYAEQCYASFRAARKAAALGTFETLDRLSALGR
;
A
#
# COMPACT_ATOMS: atom_id res chain seq x y z
N MET A 1 22.28 -40.20 -7.06
CA MET A 1 20.98 -39.92 -7.70
C MET A 1 19.89 -39.47 -6.72
N SER A 2 20.20 -39.18 -5.45
CA SER A 2 19.26 -38.70 -4.42
C SER A 2 19.11 -37.17 -4.35
N ASP A 3 20.01 -36.41 -4.99
CA ASP A 3 20.05 -34.94 -4.84
C ASP A 3 18.95 -34.23 -5.64
N SER A 4 18.56 -34.74 -6.82
CA SER A 4 17.54 -34.07 -7.66
C SER A 4 16.16 -34.05 -7.03
N LEU A 5 15.83 -35.06 -6.20
CA LEU A 5 14.52 -35.17 -5.56
C LEU A 5 14.44 -34.23 -4.34
N LEU A 6 15.53 -34.11 -3.59
CA LEU A 6 15.65 -33.14 -2.49
C LEU A 6 15.65 -31.70 -3.01
N ASP A 7 16.35 -31.44 -4.12
CA ASP A 7 16.39 -30.11 -4.73
C ASP A 7 15.03 -29.73 -5.32
N PHE A 8 14.33 -30.67 -5.95
CA PHE A 8 12.94 -30.47 -6.39
C PHE A 8 12.00 -30.04 -5.23
N TYR A 9 12.07 -30.70 -4.08
CA TYR A 9 11.27 -30.32 -2.92
C TYR A 9 11.68 -28.97 -2.31
N LYS A 10 12.98 -28.63 -2.32
CA LYS A 10 13.46 -27.31 -1.89
C LYS A 10 12.94 -26.20 -2.82
N GLU A 11 12.99 -26.40 -4.13
CA GLU A 11 12.47 -25.45 -5.12
C GLU A 11 10.97 -25.21 -4.90
N ARG A 12 10.15 -26.26 -4.80
CA ARG A 12 8.71 -26.10 -4.52
C ARG A 12 8.44 -25.40 -3.19
N ARG A 13 9.25 -25.67 -2.15
CA ARG A 13 9.11 -24.99 -0.86
C ARG A 13 9.45 -23.50 -0.96
N ASN A 14 10.48 -23.15 -1.72
CA ASN A 14 10.90 -21.77 -1.95
C ASN A 14 9.85 -21.01 -2.78
N GLU A 15 9.30 -21.65 -3.80
CA GLU A 15 8.20 -21.10 -4.59
C GLU A 15 6.97 -20.84 -3.72
N LYS A 16 6.55 -21.83 -2.92
CA LYS A 16 5.44 -21.66 -1.97
C LYS A 16 5.66 -20.49 -1.01
N ARG A 17 6.85 -20.40 -0.40
CA ARG A 17 7.20 -19.30 0.51
C ARG A 17 7.21 -17.94 -0.19
N ARG A 18 7.68 -17.88 -1.43
CA ARG A 18 7.68 -16.66 -2.25
C ARG A 18 6.24 -16.21 -2.52
N THR A 19 5.37 -17.13 -2.92
CA THR A 19 3.94 -16.86 -3.13
C THR A 19 3.28 -16.34 -1.85
N GLU A 20 3.42 -17.04 -0.72
CA GLU A 20 2.86 -16.60 0.58
C GLU A 20 3.40 -15.24 1.04
N THR A 21 4.65 -14.93 0.70
CA THR A 21 5.25 -13.62 1.01
C THR A 21 4.66 -12.53 0.13
N ASN A 22 4.50 -12.78 -1.17
CA ASN A 22 3.87 -11.85 -2.09
C ASN A 22 2.40 -11.60 -1.75
N GLU A 23 1.65 -12.63 -1.34
CA GLU A 23 0.25 -12.48 -0.91
C GLU A 23 0.12 -11.64 0.37
N ARG A 24 1.00 -11.84 1.36
CA ARG A 24 1.02 -10.99 2.56
C ARG A 24 1.33 -9.54 2.22
N ARG A 25 2.35 -9.31 1.37
CA ARG A 25 2.72 -7.97 0.91
C ARG A 25 1.60 -7.31 0.12
N LEU A 26 0.91 -8.06 -0.74
CA LEU A 26 -0.27 -7.60 -1.46
C LEU A 26 -1.36 -7.16 -0.47
N GLY A 27 -1.65 -7.97 0.56
CA GLY A 27 -2.60 -7.61 1.61
C GLY A 27 -2.25 -6.30 2.33
N TYR A 28 -0.97 -6.11 2.69
CA TYR A 28 -0.51 -4.87 3.29
C TYR A 28 -0.59 -3.67 2.34
N ALA A 29 -0.26 -3.85 1.05
CA ALA A 29 -0.35 -2.80 0.06
C ALA A 29 -1.80 -2.33 -0.11
N VAL A 30 -2.74 -3.27 -0.29
CA VAL A 30 -4.18 -2.98 -0.42
C VAL A 30 -4.73 -2.27 0.82
N ALA A 31 -4.40 -2.77 2.02
CA ALA A 31 -4.80 -2.11 3.26
C ALA A 31 -4.19 -0.69 3.39
N GLY A 32 -2.93 -0.53 2.99
CA GLY A 32 -2.22 0.74 2.99
C GLY A 32 -2.88 1.79 2.09
N VAL A 33 -3.38 1.39 0.91
CA VAL A 33 -4.15 2.27 0.01
C VAL A 33 -5.42 2.76 0.70
N ALA A 34 -6.23 1.85 1.22
CA ALA A 34 -7.49 2.20 1.88
C ALA A 34 -7.29 3.13 3.08
N ILE A 35 -6.28 2.86 3.92
CA ILE A 35 -5.92 3.71 5.07
C ILE A 35 -5.48 5.10 4.60
N SER A 36 -4.67 5.16 3.54
CA SER A 36 -4.16 6.43 3.01
C SER A 36 -5.26 7.28 2.39
N ASP A 37 -6.19 6.67 1.65
CA ASP A 37 -7.36 7.38 1.12
C ASP A 37 -8.28 7.88 2.23
N GLN A 38 -8.53 7.09 3.27
CA GLN A 38 -9.31 7.53 4.42
C GLN A 38 -8.65 8.70 5.15
N ARG A 39 -7.32 8.67 5.34
CA ARG A 39 -6.56 9.76 5.94
C ARG A 39 -6.62 11.02 5.08
N ALA A 40 -6.49 10.88 3.77
CA ALA A 40 -6.61 11.99 2.84
C ALA A 40 -7.97 12.69 3.04
N GLU A 41 -9.06 11.93 3.03
CA GLU A 41 -10.40 12.49 3.19
C GLU A 41 -10.62 13.15 4.56
N ASN A 42 -9.99 12.63 5.62
CA ASN A 42 -10.00 13.29 6.93
C ASN A 42 -9.28 14.65 6.88
N PHE A 43 -8.06 14.70 6.36
CA PHE A 43 -7.31 15.95 6.24
C PHE A 43 -8.00 16.97 5.33
N ARG A 44 -8.66 16.51 4.27
CA ARG A 44 -9.46 17.38 3.40
C ARG A 44 -10.59 18.04 4.19
N ARG A 45 -11.36 17.26 4.96
CA ARG A 45 -12.46 17.77 5.79
C ARG A 45 -11.96 18.72 6.88
N GLU A 46 -10.86 18.40 7.55
CA GLU A 46 -10.25 19.27 8.56
C GLU A 46 -9.76 20.59 7.95
N GLY A 47 -9.11 20.54 6.78
CA GLY A 47 -8.70 21.74 6.04
C GLY A 47 -9.89 22.62 5.66
N ASP A 48 -10.99 22.02 5.19
CA ASP A 48 -12.22 22.75 4.87
C ASP A 48 -12.84 23.43 6.11
N MET A 49 -12.76 22.79 7.29
CA MET A 49 -13.21 23.39 8.56
C MET A 49 -12.28 24.53 9.00
N ALA A 50 -10.96 24.35 8.89
CA ALA A 50 -9.97 25.37 9.20
C ALA A 50 -10.13 26.62 8.32
N MET A 51 -10.39 26.44 7.02
CA MET A 51 -10.71 27.51 6.08
C MET A 51 -11.94 28.33 6.53
N ARG A 52 -13.00 27.65 6.98
CA ARG A 52 -14.21 28.32 7.50
C ARG A 52 -13.95 29.08 8.79
N ALA A 53 -13.06 28.57 9.64
CA ALA A 53 -12.61 29.22 10.86
C ALA A 53 -11.59 30.35 10.61
N LYS A 54 -11.17 30.56 9.35
CA LYS A 54 -10.11 31.50 8.93
C LYS A 54 -8.74 31.18 9.53
N ASP A 55 -8.52 29.94 9.95
CA ASP A 55 -7.21 29.43 10.34
C ASP A 55 -6.48 28.92 9.08
N TYR A 56 -5.95 29.87 8.31
CA TYR A 56 -5.38 29.59 6.99
C TYR A 56 -4.06 28.80 7.07
N GLU A 57 -3.28 29.02 8.13
CA GLU A 57 -2.03 28.28 8.34
C GLU A 57 -2.31 26.81 8.60
N TYR A 58 -3.26 26.50 9.50
CA TYR A 58 -3.64 25.13 9.75
C TYR A 58 -4.31 24.49 8.52
N ALA A 59 -5.15 25.24 7.79
CA ALA A 59 -5.75 24.76 6.56
C ALA A 59 -4.70 24.33 5.51
N GLU A 60 -3.63 25.12 5.34
CA GLU A 60 -2.53 24.80 4.44
C GLU A 60 -1.83 23.50 4.85
N GLN A 61 -1.57 23.30 6.14
CA GLN A 61 -0.97 22.09 6.68
C GLN A 61 -1.86 20.86 6.45
N CYS A 62 -3.18 20.99 6.65
CA CYS A 62 -4.15 19.94 6.34
C CYS A 62 -4.12 19.57 4.85
N TYR A 63 -4.13 20.55 3.95
CA TYR A 63 -4.09 20.27 2.51
C TYR A 63 -2.75 19.69 2.05
N ALA A 64 -1.63 20.07 2.68
CA ALA A 64 -0.34 19.43 2.45
C ALA A 64 -0.38 17.93 2.85
N SER A 65 -0.97 17.64 4.02
CA SER A 65 -1.14 16.27 4.50
C SER A 65 -2.09 15.45 3.64
N PHE A 66 -3.17 16.05 3.13
CA PHE A 66 -4.06 15.46 2.13
C PHE A 66 -3.29 15.03 0.86
N ARG A 67 -2.48 15.93 0.29
CA ARG A 67 -1.66 15.62 -0.91
C ARG A 67 -0.67 14.49 -0.64
N ALA A 68 -0.01 14.51 0.52
CA ALA A 68 0.92 13.45 0.92
C ALA A 68 0.21 12.09 1.04
N ALA A 69 -0.96 12.05 1.68
CA ALA A 69 -1.76 10.83 1.82
C ALA A 69 -2.25 10.29 0.46
N ARG A 70 -2.68 11.16 -0.46
CA ARG A 70 -3.05 10.77 -1.84
C ARG A 70 -1.87 10.21 -2.62
N LYS A 71 -0.68 10.79 -2.46
CA LYS A 71 0.55 10.26 -3.06
C LYS A 71 0.87 8.87 -2.50
N ALA A 72 0.74 8.67 -1.19
CA ALA A 72 0.95 7.36 -0.56
C ALA A 72 -0.04 6.31 -1.07
N ALA A 73 -1.32 6.67 -1.23
CA ALA A 73 -2.33 5.80 -1.82
C ALA A 73 -1.94 5.38 -3.25
N ALA A 74 -1.53 6.33 -4.10
CA ALA A 74 -1.10 6.03 -5.46
C ALA A 74 0.11 5.07 -5.50
N LEU A 75 1.12 5.30 -4.66
CA LEU A 75 2.28 4.40 -4.55
C LEU A 75 1.87 3.00 -4.06
N GLY A 76 0.94 2.91 -3.11
CA GLY A 76 0.38 1.65 -2.65
C GLY A 76 -0.40 0.90 -3.74
N THR A 77 -1.08 1.62 -4.63
CA THR A 77 -1.75 1.04 -5.81
C THR A 77 -0.73 0.46 -6.79
N PHE A 78 0.37 1.16 -7.07
CA PHE A 78 1.43 0.63 -7.93
C PHE A 78 2.08 -0.63 -7.33
N GLU A 79 2.36 -0.64 -6.03
CA GLU A 79 2.86 -1.83 -5.33
C GLU A 79 1.85 -2.99 -5.42
N THR A 80 0.55 -2.70 -5.30
CA THR A 80 -0.51 -3.72 -5.46
C THR A 80 -0.47 -4.34 -6.86
N LEU A 81 -0.37 -3.52 -7.91
CA LEU A 81 -0.29 -3.99 -9.30
C LEU A 81 0.98 -4.81 -9.56
N ASP A 82 2.13 -4.37 -9.04
CA ASP A 82 3.39 -5.11 -9.16
C ASP A 82 3.31 -6.49 -8.49
N ARG A 83 2.68 -6.56 -7.31
CA ARG A 83 2.48 -7.83 -6.59
C ARG A 83 1.49 -8.76 -7.27
N LEU A 84 0.42 -8.24 -7.88
CA LEU A 84 -0.51 -9.02 -8.69
C LEU A 84 0.21 -9.62 -9.91
N SER A 85 0.99 -8.81 -10.63
CA SER A 85 1.84 -9.27 -11.74
C SER A 85 2.83 -10.35 -11.30
N ALA A 86 3.50 -10.17 -10.15
CA ALA A 86 4.44 -11.16 -9.59
C ALA A 86 3.78 -12.48 -9.15
N LEU A 87 2.46 -12.49 -8.96
CA LEU A 87 1.64 -13.66 -8.68
C LEU A 87 0.97 -14.24 -9.93
N GLY A 88 1.11 -13.59 -11.09
CA GLY A 88 0.46 -13.99 -12.35
C GLY A 88 -1.04 -13.69 -12.38
N ARG A 89 -1.48 -12.61 -11.73
CA ARG A 89 -2.88 -12.15 -11.67
C ARG A 89 -3.08 -10.86 -12.44
#